data_AF-A0A2D7RYW2-F1
#
_entry.id   AF-A0A2D7RYW2-F1
#
_cell.length_a   1.000
_cell.length_b   1.000
_cell.length_c   1.000
_cell.angle_alpha   90.00
_cell.angle_beta   90.00
_cell.angle_gamma   90.00
#
_symmetry.space_group_name_H-M   'P 1'
#
loop_
_entity.id
_entity.type
_entity.pdbx_description
1 polymer ?
#
loop_
_entity_poly.entity_id
_entity_poly.type
_entity_poly.pdbx_seq_one_letter_code
_entity_poly.pdbx_strand_id
1 'polypeptide(L)'
;MNFPNVDLEILNTTPYGVLLWPTTDETSITVTLYGTKWVEGEQTGQTERRQGVSCIRVTTERTRTYLEGGPTEIDTVFARYRPEGVRCDGSPSDPADRTTTTTSTVPPATTVP
;
A
#
# COMPACT_ATOMS: atom_id res chain seq x y z
N MET A 1 3.32 33.19 12.81
CA MET A 1 2.47 32.05 13.21
C MET A 1 1.19 32.13 12.40
N ASN A 2 1.01 31.29 11.38
CA ASN A 2 -0.11 31.35 10.44
C ASN A 2 -1.19 30.33 10.84
N PHE A 3 -2.02 30.67 11.82
CA PHE A 3 -3.25 29.92 12.07
C PHE A 3 -4.33 30.38 11.06
N PRO A 4 -5.06 29.48 10.37
CA PRO A 4 -5.22 28.06 10.65
C PRO A 4 -4.38 27.10 9.78
N ASN A 5 -3.48 27.59 8.93
CA ASN A 5 -2.72 26.74 8.01
C ASN A 5 -1.51 26.13 8.74
N VAL A 6 -1.77 25.08 9.52
CA VAL A 6 -0.74 24.25 10.16
C VAL A 6 -0.27 23.20 9.16
N ASP A 7 1.03 23.17 8.87
CA ASP A 7 1.62 22.22 7.91
C ASP A 7 1.91 20.83 8.53
N LEU A 8 1.92 20.71 9.86
CA LEU A 8 2.20 19.46 10.59
C LEU A 8 1.32 19.32 11.84
N GLU A 9 0.53 18.26 11.88
CA GLU A 9 -0.26 17.86 13.05
C GLU A 9 0.21 16.48 13.54
N ILE A 10 0.44 16.37 14.85
CA ILE A 10 0.85 15.12 15.51
C ILE A 10 -0.21 14.75 16.54
N LEU A 11 -0.80 13.56 16.39
CA LEU A 11 -1.76 13.00 17.32
C LEU A 11 -1.11 11.91 18.18
N ASN A 12 -1.13 12.07 19.50
CA ASN A 12 -0.76 11.01 20.43
C ASN A 12 -1.98 10.11 20.70
N THR A 13 -1.95 8.89 20.20
CA THR A 13 -3.01 7.89 20.39
C THR A 13 -2.75 6.95 21.57
N THR A 14 -1.76 7.24 22.41
CA THR A 14 -1.40 6.42 23.59
C THR A 14 -1.91 7.07 24.87
N PRO A 15 -2.13 6.30 25.95
CA PRO A 15 -2.47 6.86 27.27
C PRO A 15 -1.26 7.52 27.96
N TYR A 16 -0.06 7.43 27.38
CA TYR A 16 1.17 7.91 27.98
C TYR A 16 1.55 9.29 27.48
N GLY A 17 2.25 10.05 28.31
CA GLY A 17 2.87 11.30 27.90
C GLY A 17 3.97 11.06 26.85
N VAL A 18 4.06 11.98 25.88
CA VAL A 18 5.16 12.03 24.91
C VAL A 18 5.98 13.28 25.19
N LEU A 19 7.28 13.11 25.39
CA LEU A 19 8.23 14.21 25.56
C LEU A 19 8.72 14.65 24.18
N LEU A 20 8.51 15.92 23.86
CA LEU A 20 9.10 16.58 22.70
C LEU A 20 10.45 17.18 23.10
N TRP A 21 11.51 16.79 22.39
CA TRP A 21 12.85 17.30 22.60
C TRP A 21 13.37 17.94 21.30
N PRO A 22 13.10 19.24 21.08
CA PRO A 22 13.55 19.93 19.88
C PRO A 22 15.01 20.38 19.99
N THR A 23 15.71 20.31 18.87
CA THR A 23 17.01 20.94 18.63
C THR A 23 16.94 21.75 17.34
N THR A 24 17.58 22.90 17.30
CA THR A 24 17.53 23.82 16.16
C THR A 24 18.93 24.08 15.60
N ASP A 25 19.02 24.18 14.28
CA ASP A 25 20.16 24.81 13.59
C ASP A 25 19.67 26.05 12.81
N GLU A 26 20.53 26.64 11.97
CA GLU A 26 20.21 27.86 11.21
C GLU A 26 19.03 27.70 10.24
N THR A 27 18.71 26.48 9.82
CA THR A 27 17.72 26.20 8.75
C THR A 27 16.73 25.09 9.08
N SER A 28 16.93 24.35 10.18
CA SER A 28 16.18 23.15 10.49
C SER A 28 15.82 23.09 11.98
N ILE A 29 14.69 22.42 12.24
CA ILE A 29 14.27 22.02 13.58
C ILE A 29 14.14 20.50 13.54
N THR A 30 14.93 19.82 14.36
CA THR A 30 14.78 18.38 14.58
C THR A 30 14.05 18.17 15.90
N VAL A 31 12.94 17.42 15.89
CA VAL A 31 12.19 17.09 17.11
C VAL A 31 12.32 15.60 17.37
N THR A 32 12.95 15.24 18.48
CA THR A 32 12.99 13.85 18.96
C THR A 32 11.81 13.63 19.90
N LEU A 33 11.03 12.58 19.66
CA LEU A 33 9.87 12.21 20.47
C LEU A 33 10.25 11.00 21.33
N TYR A 34 10.21 11.18 22.65
CA TYR A 34 10.38 10.08 23.60
C TYR A 34 9.02 9.67 24.16
N GLY A 35 8.76 8.38 24.26
CA GLY A 35 7.51 7.85 24.79
C GLY A 35 7.66 6.41 25.28
N THR A 36 6.59 5.90 25.87
CA THR A 36 6.51 4.52 26.35
C THR A 36 5.92 3.62 25.27
N LYS A 37 6.50 2.42 25.08
CA LYS A 37 5.93 1.40 24.19
C LYS A 37 4.50 1.10 24.65
N TRP A 38 3.53 1.19 23.75
CA TRP A 38 2.11 0.94 24.05
C TRP A 38 1.52 -0.25 23.30
N VAL A 39 2.00 -0.50 22.08
CA VAL A 39 1.51 -1.56 21.20
C VAL A 39 2.69 -2.33 20.62
N GLU A 40 2.57 -3.65 20.58
CA GLU A 40 3.48 -4.55 19.87
C GLU A 40 2.81 -5.04 18.59
N GLY A 41 3.50 -4.97 17.46
CA GLY A 41 2.98 -5.38 16.16
C GLY A 41 3.78 -6.54 15.59
N GLU A 42 3.09 -7.58 15.14
CA GLU A 42 3.69 -8.75 14.49
C GLU A 42 2.93 -9.09 13.20
N GLN A 43 3.65 -9.50 12.14
CA GLN A 43 3.03 -10.12 10.98
C GLN A 43 2.67 -11.56 11.32
N THR A 44 1.37 -11.84 11.50
CA THR A 44 0.90 -13.15 11.97
C THR A 44 0.31 -14.01 10.87
N GLY A 45 0.03 -13.43 9.71
CA GLY A 45 -0.61 -14.16 8.62
C GLY A 45 -0.35 -13.52 7.27
N GLN A 46 -0.36 -14.35 6.23
CA GLN A 46 -0.34 -13.89 4.85
C GLN A 46 -1.12 -14.86 3.98
N THR A 47 -1.98 -14.32 3.12
CA THR A 47 -2.74 -15.11 2.15
C THR A 47 -2.62 -14.50 0.77
N GLU A 48 -2.57 -15.38 -0.23
CA GLU A 48 -2.52 -14.98 -1.63
C GLU A 48 -3.78 -15.43 -2.35
N ARG A 49 -4.31 -14.57 -3.22
CA ARG A 49 -5.43 -14.91 -4.10
C ARG A 49 -5.18 -14.35 -5.48
N ARG A 50 -5.54 -15.11 -6.52
CA ARG A 50 -5.59 -14.59 -7.88
C ARG A 50 -6.57 -13.41 -7.95
N GLN A 51 -6.15 -12.35 -8.63
CA GLN A 51 -6.97 -11.16 -8.89
C GLN A 51 -6.93 -10.87 -10.40
N GLY A 52 -8.06 -11.10 -11.08
CA GLY A 52 -8.09 -11.06 -12.54
C GLY A 52 -7.39 -12.26 -13.17
N VAL A 53 -6.90 -12.10 -14.39
CA VAL A 53 -6.25 -13.14 -15.19
C VAL A 53 -4.82 -13.40 -14.73
N SER A 54 -4.09 -12.33 -14.40
CA SER A 54 -2.62 -12.38 -14.26
C SER A 54 -2.07 -11.84 -12.94
N CYS A 55 -2.85 -11.09 -12.15
CA CYS A 55 -2.35 -10.51 -10.89
C CYS A 55 -2.57 -11.43 -9.68
N ILE A 56 -1.73 -11.25 -8.67
CA ILE A 56 -1.87 -11.85 -7.34
C ILE A 56 -2.11 -10.74 -6.33
N ARG A 57 -3.17 -10.88 -5.52
CA ARG A 57 -3.39 -10.05 -4.34
C ARG A 57 -2.86 -10.79 -3.13
N VAL A 58 -1.91 -10.17 -2.44
CA VAL A 58 -1.40 -10.63 -1.16
C VAL A 58 -2.06 -9.80 -0.06
N THR A 59 -2.71 -10.48 0.86
CA THR A 59 -3.25 -9.91 2.09
C THR A 59 -2.33 -10.31 3.22
N THR A 60 -1.74 -9.33 3.89
CA THR A 60 -0.89 -9.55 5.07
C THR A 60 -1.65 -9.12 6.30
N GLU A 61 -1.72 -9.98 7.30
CA GLU A 61 -2.32 -9.72 8.61
C GLU A 61 -1.24 -9.24 9.56
N ARG A 62 -1.50 -8.11 10.22
CA ARG A 62 -0.72 -7.61 11.35
C ARG A 62 -1.56 -7.74 12.61
N THR A 63 -1.07 -8.53 13.54
CA THR A 63 -1.63 -8.58 14.90
C THR A 63 -0.96 -7.52 15.75
N ARG A 64 -1.77 -6.74 16.45
CA ARG A 64 -1.38 -5.68 17.36
C ARG A 64 -1.82 -6.07 18.76
N THR A 65 -0.85 -6.23 19.65
CA THR A 65 -1.11 -6.54 21.07
C THR A 65 -0.87 -5.27 21.87
N TYR A 66 -1.94 -4.73 22.45
CA TYR A 66 -1.83 -3.59 23.35
C TYR A 66 -1.32 -4.07 24.71
N LEU A 67 -0.34 -3.34 25.25
CA LEU A 67 0.29 -3.72 26.52
C LEU A 67 -0.65 -3.47 27.71
N GLU A 68 -0.24 -3.93 28.89
CA GLU A 68 -0.95 -3.76 30.17
C GLU A 68 -2.39 -4.33 30.18
N GLY A 69 -2.56 -5.50 29.56
CA GLY A 69 -3.87 -6.18 29.50
C GLY A 69 -4.83 -5.59 28.47
N GLY A 70 -4.32 -4.74 27.58
CA GLY A 70 -5.07 -4.23 26.44
C GLY A 70 -5.51 -5.33 25.46
N PRO A 71 -6.41 -4.99 24.53
CA PRO A 71 -6.92 -5.95 23.55
C PRO A 71 -5.83 -6.40 22.57
N THR A 72 -6.11 -7.50 21.88
CA THR A 72 -5.39 -7.88 20.67
C THR A 72 -6.27 -7.58 19.46
N GLU A 73 -5.71 -6.88 18.48
CA GLU A 73 -6.42 -6.46 17.27
C GLU A 73 -5.68 -6.94 16.03
N ILE A 74 -6.40 -7.40 15.02
CA ILE A 74 -5.82 -7.79 13.74
C ILE A 74 -6.24 -6.77 12.69
N ASP A 75 -5.27 -6.17 12.02
CA ASP A 75 -5.49 -5.37 10.82
C ASP A 75 -4.84 -6.03 9.59
N THR A 76 -5.23 -5.55 8.40
CA THR A 76 -4.75 -6.11 7.14
C THR A 76 -4.18 -5.03 6.24
N VAL A 77 -3.07 -5.37 5.59
CA VAL A 77 -2.45 -4.57 4.53
C VAL A 77 -2.44 -5.42 3.26
N PHE A 78 -2.67 -4.78 2.11
CA PHE A 78 -2.79 -5.48 0.84
C PHE A 78 -1.75 -5.00 -0.16
N ALA A 79 -1.13 -5.95 -0.85
CA ALA A 79 -0.30 -5.69 -2.03
C ALA A 79 -0.91 -6.39 -3.24
N ARG A 80 -0.83 -5.74 -4.40
CA ARG A 80 -1.22 -6.34 -5.69
C ARG A 80 0.01 -6.46 -6.57
N TYR A 81 0.43 -7.68 -6.81
CA TYR A 81 1.53 -8.01 -7.70
C TYR A 81 1.00 -8.26 -9.10
N ARG A 82 1.65 -7.60 -10.06
CA ARG A 82 1.35 -7.69 -11.48
C ARG A 82 2.61 -8.22 -12.18
N PRO A 83 2.49 -9.20 -13.09
CA PRO A 83 3.62 -9.60 -13.90
C PRO A 83 4.07 -8.44 -14.79
N GLU A 84 5.33 -8.45 -15.19
CA GLU A 84 5.85 -7.49 -16.17
C GLU A 84 5.15 -7.67 -17.53
N GLY A 85 4.98 -6.58 -18.26
CA GLY A 85 4.41 -6.60 -19.61
C GLY A 85 2.90 -6.82 -19.70
N VAL A 86 2.20 -7.18 -18.63
CA VAL A 86 0.75 -7.43 -18.65
C VAL A 86 -0.01 -6.71 -17.55
N ARG A 87 -1.25 -6.32 -17.84
CA ARG A 87 -2.24 -5.83 -16.87
C ARG A 87 -2.96 -7.00 -16.20
N CYS A 88 -3.67 -6.74 -15.10
CA CYS A 88 -4.42 -7.77 -14.38
C CYS A 88 -5.53 -8.44 -15.21
N ASP A 89 -6.02 -7.78 -16.26
CA ASP A 89 -6.98 -8.34 -17.21
C ASP A 89 -6.32 -9.21 -18.30
N GLY A 90 -5.00 -9.36 -18.28
CA GLY A 90 -4.22 -10.09 -19.27
C GLY A 90 -3.81 -9.28 -20.50
N SER A 91 -4.28 -8.04 -20.64
CA SER A 91 -3.86 -7.18 -21.76
C SER A 91 -2.41 -6.72 -21.61
N PRO A 92 -1.69 -6.44 -22.71
CA PRO A 92 -0.36 -5.85 -22.62
C PRO A 92 -0.37 -4.53 -21.84
N SER A 93 0.61 -4.34 -20.95
CA SER A 93 0.74 -3.11 -20.18
C SER A 93 1.21 -1.94 -21.05
N ASP A 94 2.01 -2.22 -22.08
CA ASP A 94 2.41 -1.26 -23.11
C ASP A 94 1.23 -0.98 -24.05
N PRO A 95 0.82 0.28 -24.25
CA PRO A 95 -0.19 0.65 -25.24
C PRO A 95 0.15 0.22 -26.67
N ALA A 96 1.42 0.18 -27.07
CA ALA A 96 1.84 -0.18 -28.43
C ALA A 96 1.46 -1.63 -28.77
N ASP A 97 1.69 -2.55 -27.83
CA ASP A 97 1.38 -3.98 -27.98
C ASP A 97 -0.12 -4.30 -27.97
N ARG A 98 -0.98 -3.35 -27.56
CA ARG A 98 -2.43 -3.53 -27.54
C ARG A 98 -3.04 -3.58 -28.95
N THR A 99 -2.36 -2.99 -29.93
CA THR A 99 -2.94 -2.78 -31.28
C THR A 99 -2.91 -4.07 -32.13
N THR A 100 -1.94 -4.94 -31.89
CA THR A 100 -1.68 -6.13 -32.72
C THR A 100 -2.80 -7.18 -32.66
N THR A 101 -3.55 -7.27 -31.57
CA THR A 101 -4.57 -8.32 -31.38
C THR A 101 -5.88 -8.06 -32.14
N THR A 102 -6.09 -6.86 -32.69
CA THR A 102 -7.40 -6.48 -33.27
C THR A 102 -7.47 -6.58 -34.80
N THR A 103 -6.37 -6.96 -35.48
CA THR A 103 -6.28 -6.94 -36.95
C THR A 103 -6.00 -8.32 -37.55
N SER A 104 -6.68 -9.36 -37.07
CA SER A 104 -6.72 -10.66 -37.75
C SER A 104 -8.16 -11.07 -38.05
N THR A 105 -8.85 -10.30 -38.88
CA THR A 105 -9.98 -10.82 -39.65
C THR A 105 -9.46 -11.06 -41.07
N VAL A 106 -9.01 -12.29 -41.33
CA VAL A 106 -8.70 -12.75 -42.68
C VAL A 106 -10.00 -12.67 -43.50
N PRO A 107 -10.04 -11.96 -44.65
CA PRO A 107 -11.22 -11.95 -45.49
C PRO A 107 -11.45 -13.34 -46.10
N PRO A 108 -12.70 -13.82 -46.24
CA PRO A 108 -12.98 -15.12 -46.83
C PRO A 108 -12.55 -15.13 -48.30
N ALA A 109 -11.81 -16.16 -48.70
CA ALA A 109 -11.41 -16.37 -50.08
C ALA A 109 -12.66 -16.52 -50.97
N THR A 110 -12.75 -15.68 -51.99
CA THR A 110 -13.82 -15.75 -53.00
C THR A 110 -13.42 -16.76 -54.07
N THR A 111 -14.12 -17.90 -54.12
CA THR A 111 -14.03 -18.83 -55.26
C THR A 111 -15.01 -18.35 -56.33
N VAL A 112 -14.47 -17.95 -57.48
CA VAL A 112 -15.21 -17.53 -58.70
C VAL A 112 -15.41 -18.77 -59.60
N PRO A 113 -16.56 -18.91 -60.29
CA PRO A 113 -17.08 -20.18 -60.86
C PRO A 113 -16.24 -20.80 -61.99
#